data_AF-T1KX36-F1
#
_entry.id   AF-T1KX36-F1
#
_cell.length_a   1.000
_cell.length_b   1.000
_cell.length_c   1.000
_cell.angle_alpha   90.00
_cell.angle_beta   90.00
_cell.angle_gamma   90.00
#
_symmetry.space_group_name_H-M   'P 1'
#
loop_
_entity.id
_entity.type
_entity.pdbx_description
1 polymer ?
#
loop_
_entity_poly.entity_id
_entity_poly.type
_entity_poly.pdbx_seq_one_letter_code
_entity_poly.pdbx_strand_id
1 'polypeptide(L)'
;MFWSTELATTTSQINSLLEDEYVTLETILDQEDILHECKLGNKLLIDYLCQPDILMKLVTLVTSDPPDDADERNRYKYANMACEVLSSEKSQICETFANHPDLVSILYEKLQSAEPLNPLLASLICKVIFSLPQNVSKVSDDIHSRRDDFVSSLVAHIGTSAVMDLLFKSLSCSDSPEISSAYLNFYHKQGLVEKLIALFKADVDPAAQSNAAQLLCDIIRFSREHQTCNQENAGPNPLLDDIESTDTITNLLANMFETRTESCLVNGIQVIQALLEYRRYRANLPPKQPPVDEETGAESKIEIGDIGTLEKMISYPMFSVNETALPDLMTPLDIERLTKSVRQVHAAIVPRLEDFHSLLTNPPEKSPVRTTIGLIEKPFGATRVEVVHLIRALLSSNNPTINRKLTTLKTLPVLMDLFFAYAYNNFLHTQVEQSINCILDNAKSTSPVTSPTEIKETGGDQDGTTNPAKEIENVTSLVHQLLVEYNLIQKILDTYTHFKENQSPVKPAYMGHIIKIANHILSTKDIAVVETCFNSLDSELKENWNEWVEETLNLINMKMQFPLVKESIENE
;
A
#
# COMPACT_ATOMS: atom_id res chain seq x y z
N MET A 1 11.29 -32.14 54.31
CA MET A 1 10.08 -31.30 54.27
C MET A 1 9.76 -31.11 52.80
N PHE A 2 8.96 -32.04 52.24
CA PHE A 2 7.63 -31.72 51.67
C PHE A 2 7.78 -30.77 50.47
N TRP A 3 7.93 -31.19 49.21
CA TRP A 3 7.18 -32.22 48.48
C TRP A 3 8.09 -33.01 47.52
N SER A 4 8.24 -34.29 47.79
CA SER A 4 8.49 -35.33 46.80
C SER A 4 7.12 -35.81 46.31
N THR A 5 6.61 -35.23 45.24
CA THR A 5 5.56 -35.86 44.43
C THR A 5 6.20 -36.38 43.18
N GLU A 6 6.19 -37.69 43.10
CA GLU A 6 6.43 -38.52 41.93
C GLU A 6 6.06 -37.78 40.65
N LEU A 7 6.98 -37.81 39.68
CA LEU A 7 6.60 -37.75 38.28
C LEU A 7 5.64 -38.92 38.05
N ALA A 8 4.35 -38.68 38.28
CA ALA A 8 3.34 -39.44 37.57
C ALA A 8 3.69 -39.23 36.10
N THR A 9 4.10 -40.30 35.44
CA THR A 9 3.73 -40.53 34.05
C THR A 9 2.21 -40.35 33.99
N THR A 10 1.75 -39.10 33.89
CA THR A 10 0.39 -38.80 33.47
C THR A 10 0.37 -39.31 32.04
N THR A 11 -0.09 -40.54 31.85
CA THR A 11 -0.44 -41.06 30.55
C THR A 11 -1.28 -39.98 29.90
N SER A 12 -0.76 -39.37 28.83
CA SER A 12 -1.50 -38.36 28.07
C SER A 12 -2.90 -38.89 27.84
N GLN A 13 -3.92 -38.10 28.16
CA GLN A 13 -5.32 -38.52 28.02
C GLN A 13 -5.60 -38.96 26.58
N ILE A 14 -4.94 -38.30 25.63
CA ILE A 14 -4.91 -38.67 24.20
C ILE A 14 -4.35 -40.08 24.00
N ASN A 15 -3.24 -40.45 24.65
CA ASN A 15 -2.67 -41.80 24.53
C ASN A 15 -3.64 -42.87 25.03
N SER A 16 -4.36 -42.60 26.14
CA SER A 16 -5.37 -43.52 26.65
C SER A 16 -6.57 -43.65 25.69
N LEU A 17 -6.93 -42.59 24.98
CA LEU A 17 -8.00 -42.63 23.97
C LEU A 17 -7.56 -43.39 22.71
N LEU A 18 -6.30 -43.26 22.31
CA LEU A 18 -5.74 -43.97 21.15
C LEU A 18 -5.57 -45.48 21.36
N GLU A 19 -5.63 -45.95 22.61
CA GLU A 19 -5.67 -47.38 22.95
C GLU A 19 -7.06 -47.99 22.75
N ASP A 20 -8.13 -47.18 22.60
CA ASP A 20 -9.49 -47.65 22.33
C ASP A 20 -9.69 -47.98 20.84
N GLU A 21 -10.22 -49.18 20.55
CA GLU A 21 -10.52 -49.64 19.18
C GLU A 21 -11.62 -48.81 18.48
N TYR A 22 -12.43 -48.06 19.23
CA TYR A 22 -13.54 -47.25 18.70
C TYR A 22 -13.23 -45.75 18.65
N VAL A 23 -11.97 -45.35 18.81
CA VAL A 23 -11.59 -43.94 18.81
C VAL A 23 -11.87 -43.27 17.46
N THR A 24 -12.56 -42.13 17.52
CA THR A 24 -12.89 -41.30 16.35
C THR A 24 -11.98 -40.09 16.25
N LEU A 25 -11.88 -39.48 15.07
CA LEU A 25 -11.09 -38.27 14.91
C LEU A 25 -11.69 -37.13 15.74
N GLU A 26 -13.01 -37.04 15.79
CA GLU A 26 -13.76 -36.04 16.54
C GLU A 26 -13.43 -36.12 18.04
N THR A 27 -13.40 -37.33 18.62
CA THR A 27 -13.00 -37.53 20.02
C THR A 27 -11.57 -37.07 20.32
N ILE A 28 -10.67 -37.16 19.34
CA ILE A 28 -9.28 -36.68 19.46
C ILE A 28 -9.23 -35.15 19.30
N LEU A 29 -9.93 -34.58 18.31
CA LEU A 29 -10.00 -33.13 18.08
C LEU A 29 -10.70 -32.37 19.22
N ASP A 30 -11.53 -33.05 20.02
CA ASP A 30 -12.19 -32.47 21.19
C ASP A 30 -11.29 -32.34 22.42
N GLN A 31 -10.08 -32.92 22.40
CA GLN A 31 -9.13 -32.81 23.52
C GLN A 31 -8.49 -31.41 23.55
N GLU A 32 -8.48 -30.78 24.72
CA GLU A 32 -7.98 -29.40 24.90
C GLU A 32 -6.47 -29.27 24.65
N ASP A 33 -5.72 -30.36 24.84
CA ASP A 33 -4.27 -30.44 24.74
C ASP A 33 -3.76 -30.94 23.38
N ILE A 34 -4.63 -31.23 22.40
CA ILE A 34 -4.23 -31.80 21.10
C ILE A 34 -3.13 -31.00 20.40
N LEU A 35 -3.27 -29.68 20.32
CA LEU A 35 -2.28 -28.82 19.66
C LEU A 35 -0.97 -28.74 20.46
N HIS A 36 -1.06 -28.85 21.79
CA HIS A 36 0.12 -28.87 22.65
C HIS A 36 0.88 -30.20 22.51
N GLU A 37 0.18 -31.32 22.52
CA GLU A 37 0.72 -32.68 22.33
C GLU A 37 1.32 -32.88 20.93
N CYS A 38 0.69 -32.30 19.89
CA CYS A 38 1.28 -32.24 18.54
C CYS A 38 2.63 -31.50 18.55
N LYS A 39 2.70 -30.35 19.23
CA LYS A 39 3.95 -29.56 19.36
C LYS A 39 5.03 -30.26 20.18
N LEU A 40 4.64 -31.05 21.19
CA LEU A 40 5.56 -31.83 22.00
C LEU A 40 6.10 -33.07 21.28
N GLY A 41 5.56 -33.43 20.11
CA GLY A 41 6.04 -34.58 19.34
C GLY A 41 5.52 -35.91 19.86
N ASN A 42 4.30 -35.95 20.42
CA ASN A 42 3.70 -37.19 20.90
C ASN A 42 3.57 -38.21 19.75
N LYS A 43 4.36 -39.28 19.81
CA LYS A 43 4.48 -40.26 18.73
C LYS A 43 3.17 -40.97 18.42
N LEU A 44 2.40 -41.39 19.42
CA LEU A 44 1.14 -42.11 19.19
C LEU A 44 0.13 -41.22 18.47
N LEU A 45 0.02 -39.96 18.90
CA LEU A 45 -0.85 -38.97 18.27
C LEU A 45 -0.40 -38.66 16.84
N ILE A 46 0.89 -38.43 16.63
CA ILE A 46 1.44 -38.16 15.30
C ILE A 46 1.22 -39.36 14.37
N ASP A 47 1.51 -40.58 14.82
CA ASP A 47 1.33 -41.80 14.02
C ASP A 47 -0.14 -41.99 13.63
N TYR A 48 -1.08 -41.70 14.53
CA TYR A 48 -2.52 -41.71 14.25
C TYR A 48 -2.92 -40.64 13.22
N LEU A 49 -2.50 -39.38 13.43
CA LEU A 49 -2.85 -38.26 12.55
C LEU A 49 -2.21 -38.36 11.15
N CYS A 50 -1.08 -39.06 11.03
CA CYS A 50 -0.38 -39.33 9.77
C CYS A 50 -1.01 -40.48 8.96
N GLN A 51 -2.03 -41.18 9.47
CA GLN A 51 -2.71 -42.23 8.70
C GLN A 51 -3.45 -41.61 7.50
N PRO A 52 -3.39 -42.22 6.29
CA PRO A 52 -4.01 -41.65 5.09
C PRO A 52 -5.51 -41.35 5.25
N ASP A 53 -6.26 -42.24 5.90
CA ASP A 53 -7.70 -42.06 6.13
C ASP A 53 -7.99 -40.90 7.09
N ILE A 54 -7.11 -40.68 8.07
CA ILE A 54 -7.24 -39.58 9.03
C ILE A 54 -6.86 -38.24 8.38
N LEU A 55 -5.77 -38.20 7.60
CA LEU A 55 -5.42 -37.04 6.79
C LEU A 55 -6.54 -36.65 5.83
N MET A 56 -7.15 -37.63 5.16
CA MET A 56 -8.31 -37.39 4.28
C MET A 56 -9.50 -36.79 5.05
N LYS A 57 -9.80 -37.30 6.25
CA LYS A 57 -10.85 -36.72 7.11
C LYS A 57 -10.52 -35.28 7.52
N LEU A 58 -9.28 -35.00 7.93
CA LEU A 58 -8.83 -33.63 8.27
C LEU A 58 -9.00 -32.67 7.08
N VAL A 59 -8.59 -33.08 5.88
CA VAL A 59 -8.77 -32.29 4.65
C VAL A 59 -10.25 -32.08 4.34
N THR A 60 -11.08 -33.11 4.52
CA THR A 60 -12.53 -33.03 4.31
C THR A 60 -13.17 -32.02 5.27
N LEU A 61 -12.76 -32.00 6.54
CA LEU A 61 -13.22 -31.03 7.55
C LEU A 61 -12.88 -29.58 7.18
N VAL A 62 -11.74 -29.35 6.51
CA VAL A 62 -11.31 -28.00 6.07
C VAL A 62 -11.99 -27.57 4.76
N THR A 63 -12.41 -28.52 3.92
CA THR A 63 -12.92 -28.23 2.56
C THR A 63 -14.43 -28.35 2.39
N SER A 64 -15.12 -28.97 3.35
CA SER A 64 -16.57 -29.19 3.27
C SER A 64 -17.32 -28.23 4.19
N ASP A 65 -18.42 -27.67 3.70
CA ASP A 65 -19.29 -26.86 4.53
C ASP A 65 -19.94 -27.72 5.62
N PRO A 66 -19.85 -27.30 6.91
CA PRO A 66 -20.48 -28.03 7.99
C PRO A 66 -22.01 -27.97 7.85
N PRO A 67 -22.73 -29.02 8.30
CA PRO A 67 -24.18 -29.12 8.19
C PRO A 67 -24.92 -27.86 8.69
N ASP A 68 -25.99 -27.47 8.00
CA ASP A 68 -26.78 -26.28 8.34
C ASP A 68 -27.51 -26.37 9.68
N ASP A 69 -27.70 -27.57 10.21
CA ASP A 69 -28.33 -27.85 11.50
C ASP A 69 -27.33 -27.88 12.67
N ALA A 70 -26.03 -27.68 12.41
CA ALA A 70 -25.02 -27.59 13.45
C ALA A 70 -25.16 -26.30 14.28
N ASP A 71 -24.90 -26.40 15.58
CA ASP A 71 -24.89 -25.25 16.49
C ASP A 71 -23.98 -24.14 15.96
N GLU A 72 -24.53 -22.93 15.73
CA GLU A 72 -23.82 -21.80 15.11
C GLU A 72 -22.50 -21.49 15.82
N ARG A 73 -22.44 -21.70 17.14
CA ARG A 73 -21.25 -21.43 17.96
C ARG A 73 -20.12 -22.44 17.75
N ASN A 74 -20.44 -23.66 17.35
CA ASN A 74 -19.51 -24.77 17.18
C ASN A 74 -19.38 -25.24 15.72
N ARG A 75 -20.13 -24.62 14.80
CA ARG A 75 -20.25 -25.01 13.39
C ARG A 75 -18.90 -25.21 12.70
N TYR A 76 -17.91 -24.36 12.99
CA TYR A 76 -16.57 -24.44 12.38
C TYR A 76 -15.47 -24.93 13.35
N LYS A 77 -15.84 -25.47 14.52
CA LYS A 77 -14.88 -25.94 15.53
C LYS A 77 -13.90 -26.95 14.94
N TYR A 78 -14.41 -27.99 14.29
CA TYR A 78 -13.58 -29.06 13.73
C TYR A 78 -12.79 -28.61 12.50
N ALA A 79 -13.35 -27.74 11.65
CA ALA A 79 -12.63 -27.16 10.52
C ALA A 79 -11.41 -26.34 11.00
N ASN A 80 -11.60 -25.51 12.04
CA ASN A 80 -10.52 -24.74 12.64
C ASN A 80 -9.46 -25.66 13.28
N MET A 81 -9.87 -26.67 14.04
CA MET A 81 -8.94 -27.59 14.68
C MET A 81 -8.14 -28.40 13.64
N ALA A 82 -8.80 -28.90 12.61
CA ALA A 82 -8.16 -29.60 11.50
C ALA A 82 -7.17 -28.69 10.76
N CYS A 83 -7.53 -27.42 10.53
CA CYS A 83 -6.62 -26.44 9.97
C CYS A 83 -5.38 -26.22 10.84
N GLU A 84 -5.52 -26.08 12.16
CA GLU A 84 -4.36 -25.91 13.07
C GLU A 84 -3.46 -27.14 13.10
N VAL A 85 -4.04 -28.34 13.08
CA VAL A 85 -3.29 -29.61 13.04
C VAL A 85 -2.50 -29.72 11.73
N LEU A 86 -3.14 -29.49 10.58
CA LEU A 86 -2.50 -29.54 9.26
C LEU A 86 -1.48 -28.41 9.07
N SER A 87 -1.70 -27.25 9.69
CA SER A 87 -0.83 -26.08 9.58
C SER A 87 0.24 -25.99 10.65
N SER A 88 0.45 -27.05 11.44
CA SER A 88 1.45 -27.06 12.50
C SER A 88 2.86 -27.00 11.91
N GLU A 89 3.49 -25.82 11.99
CA GLU A 89 4.85 -25.57 11.50
C GLU A 89 5.84 -26.61 12.06
N LYS A 90 6.65 -27.21 11.18
CA LYS A 90 7.72 -28.19 11.53
C LYS A 90 7.19 -29.46 12.20
N SER A 91 5.98 -29.90 11.86
CA SER A 91 5.42 -31.18 12.31
C SER A 91 5.57 -32.27 11.25
N GLN A 92 5.81 -33.51 11.72
CA GLN A 92 5.77 -34.72 10.87
C GLN A 92 4.42 -34.86 10.14
N ILE A 93 3.33 -34.34 10.72
CA ILE A 93 1.99 -34.36 10.15
C ILE A 93 1.95 -33.54 8.85
N CYS A 94 2.41 -32.29 8.91
CA CYS A 94 2.47 -31.42 7.74
C CYS A 94 3.40 -31.98 6.65
N GLU A 95 4.56 -32.52 7.02
CA GLU A 95 5.46 -33.19 6.07
C GLU A 95 4.84 -34.45 5.44
N THR A 96 4.10 -35.24 6.20
CA THR A 96 3.43 -36.44 5.68
C THR A 96 2.30 -36.04 4.74
N PHE A 97 1.45 -35.09 5.13
CA PHE A 97 0.39 -34.52 4.29
C PHE A 97 0.94 -33.95 2.97
N ALA A 98 2.02 -33.18 3.04
CA ALA A 98 2.75 -32.63 1.90
C ALA A 98 3.23 -33.68 0.88
N ASN A 99 3.49 -34.90 1.33
CA ASN A 99 3.91 -36.03 0.50
C ASN A 99 2.74 -36.83 -0.10
N HIS A 100 1.48 -36.38 0.08
CA HIS A 100 0.28 -36.95 -0.54
C HIS A 100 -0.34 -35.98 -1.58
N PRO A 101 0.10 -36.03 -2.85
CA PRO A 101 -0.37 -35.12 -3.91
C PRO A 101 -1.89 -35.13 -4.12
N ASP A 102 -2.53 -36.30 -3.95
CA ASP A 102 -3.98 -36.43 -4.10
C ASP A 102 -4.74 -35.61 -3.05
N LEU A 103 -4.26 -35.59 -1.80
CA LEU A 103 -4.88 -34.83 -0.71
C LEU A 103 -4.64 -33.33 -0.87
N VAL A 104 -3.45 -32.93 -1.30
CA VAL A 104 -3.13 -31.54 -1.63
C VAL A 104 -3.99 -31.05 -2.80
N SER A 105 -4.24 -31.91 -3.79
CA SER A 105 -5.07 -31.57 -4.95
C SER A 105 -6.51 -31.22 -4.57
N ILE A 106 -7.07 -31.86 -3.53
CA ILE A 106 -8.43 -31.55 -3.03
C ILE A 106 -8.52 -30.09 -2.55
N LEU A 107 -7.48 -29.57 -1.88
CA LEU A 107 -7.45 -28.17 -1.44
C LEU A 107 -7.56 -27.21 -2.64
N TYR A 108 -6.76 -27.45 -3.67
CA TYR A 108 -6.77 -26.64 -4.89
C TYR A 108 -8.05 -26.82 -5.72
N GLU A 109 -8.64 -28.01 -5.76
CA GLU A 109 -9.94 -28.28 -6.40
C GLU A 109 -11.06 -27.50 -5.74
N LYS A 110 -11.08 -27.44 -4.41
CA LYS A 110 -12.08 -26.64 -3.70
C LYS A 110 -11.92 -25.16 -4.05
N LEU A 111 -10.70 -24.63 -4.07
CA LEU A 111 -10.43 -23.25 -4.50
C LEU A 111 -10.81 -22.96 -5.96
N GLN A 112 -10.93 -23.99 -6.80
CA GLN A 112 -11.35 -23.87 -8.20
C GLN A 112 -12.84 -24.06 -8.42
N SER A 113 -13.62 -24.32 -7.37
CA SER A 113 -15.06 -24.47 -7.49
C SER A 113 -15.69 -23.18 -8.03
N ALA A 114 -16.69 -23.34 -8.91
CA ALA A 114 -17.42 -22.20 -9.47
C ALA A 114 -18.43 -21.58 -8.48
N GLU A 115 -18.76 -22.32 -7.42
CA GLU A 115 -19.64 -21.84 -6.36
C GLU A 115 -18.91 -20.83 -5.47
N PRO A 116 -19.60 -19.79 -4.96
CA PRO A 116 -18.98 -18.84 -4.05
C PRO A 116 -18.45 -19.57 -2.82
N LEU A 117 -17.13 -19.45 -2.59
CA LEU A 117 -16.51 -20.08 -1.45
C LEU A 117 -16.95 -19.39 -0.16
N ASN A 118 -17.20 -20.21 0.86
CA ASN A 118 -17.32 -19.73 2.23
C ASN A 118 -16.01 -19.02 2.62
N PRO A 119 -16.02 -17.70 2.92
CA PRO A 119 -14.80 -16.94 3.15
C PRO A 119 -13.94 -17.49 4.31
N LEU A 120 -14.59 -18.08 5.33
CA LEU A 120 -13.90 -18.70 6.45
C LEU A 120 -13.17 -19.98 5.99
N LEU A 121 -13.85 -20.90 5.30
CA LEU A 121 -13.21 -22.12 4.81
C LEU A 121 -12.11 -21.82 3.80
N ALA A 122 -12.33 -20.84 2.89
CA ALA A 122 -11.29 -20.38 1.98
C ALA A 122 -10.05 -19.90 2.75
N SER A 123 -10.23 -19.15 3.85
CA SER A 123 -9.11 -18.73 4.69
C SER A 123 -8.38 -19.89 5.37
N LEU A 124 -9.09 -20.93 5.82
CA LEU A 124 -8.49 -22.14 6.38
C LEU A 124 -7.72 -22.94 5.33
N ILE A 125 -8.29 -23.11 4.13
CA ILE A 125 -7.64 -23.78 3.00
C ILE A 125 -6.35 -23.03 2.63
N CYS A 126 -6.41 -21.71 2.47
CA CYS A 126 -5.23 -20.89 2.18
C CYS A 126 -4.17 -21.01 3.29
N LYS A 127 -4.59 -21.02 4.57
CA LYS A 127 -3.67 -21.22 5.71
C LYS A 127 -2.95 -22.57 5.65
N VAL A 128 -3.67 -23.65 5.36
CA VAL A 128 -3.07 -24.97 5.18
C VAL A 128 -2.08 -24.95 4.01
N ILE A 129 -2.45 -24.36 2.86
CA ILE A 129 -1.54 -24.27 1.70
C ILE A 129 -0.28 -23.45 2.04
N PHE A 130 -0.39 -22.35 2.79
CA PHE A 130 0.76 -21.54 3.22
C PHE A 130 1.74 -22.30 4.13
N SER A 131 1.22 -23.22 4.94
CA SER A 131 2.04 -24.01 5.86
C SER A 131 2.81 -25.14 5.19
N LEU A 132 2.48 -25.46 3.93
CA LEU A 132 3.13 -26.55 3.21
C LEU A 132 4.62 -26.24 3.02
N PRO A 133 5.50 -27.22 3.28
CA PRO A 133 6.92 -27.10 3.02
C PRO A 133 7.22 -26.70 1.57
N GLN A 134 8.22 -25.85 1.35
CA GLN A 134 8.55 -25.34 0.00
C GLN A 134 8.97 -26.43 -1.01
N ASN A 135 9.41 -27.60 -0.54
CA ASN A 135 9.74 -28.75 -1.39
C ASN A 135 8.50 -29.44 -2.02
N VAL A 136 7.28 -29.09 -1.57
CA VAL A 136 6.01 -29.41 -2.23
C VAL A 136 5.81 -28.61 -3.53
N SER A 137 6.71 -27.66 -3.84
CA SER A 137 6.77 -26.95 -5.12
C SER A 137 6.62 -27.88 -6.32
N LYS A 138 7.15 -29.10 -6.31
CA LYS A 138 6.95 -30.05 -7.42
C LYS A 138 5.50 -30.52 -7.61
N VAL A 139 4.76 -30.69 -6.51
CA VAL A 139 3.33 -31.04 -6.53
C VAL A 139 2.50 -29.82 -6.92
N SER A 140 2.88 -28.65 -6.41
CA SER A 140 2.33 -27.37 -6.84
C SER A 140 2.53 -27.18 -8.35
N ASP A 141 3.73 -27.37 -8.88
CA ASP A 141 4.05 -27.22 -10.30
C ASP A 141 3.22 -28.18 -11.18
N ASP A 142 3.02 -29.42 -10.74
CA ASP A 142 2.18 -30.41 -11.45
C ASP A 142 0.69 -30.04 -11.38
N ILE A 143 0.22 -29.45 -10.28
CA ILE A 143 -1.17 -28.96 -10.13
C ILE A 143 -1.41 -27.70 -10.99
N HIS A 144 -0.48 -26.75 -10.96
CA HIS A 144 -0.55 -25.51 -11.74
C HIS A 144 -0.45 -25.80 -13.25
N SER A 145 0.45 -26.70 -13.66
CA SER A 145 0.67 -27.02 -15.09
C SER A 145 -0.45 -27.84 -15.73
N ARG A 146 -1.29 -28.53 -14.94
CA ARG A 146 -2.39 -29.37 -15.46
C ARG A 146 -3.71 -28.62 -15.63
N ARG A 147 -3.81 -27.34 -15.25
CA ARG A 147 -5.10 -26.62 -15.16
C ARG A 147 -5.05 -25.24 -15.82
N ASP A 148 -5.59 -25.18 -17.04
CA ASP A 148 -5.58 -23.98 -17.91
C ASP A 148 -6.41 -22.81 -17.36
N ASP A 149 -7.32 -23.05 -16.41
CA ASP A 149 -8.24 -22.08 -15.83
C ASP A 149 -7.91 -21.68 -14.38
N PHE A 150 -6.81 -22.20 -13.82
CA PHE A 150 -6.42 -21.99 -12.41
C PHE A 150 -6.46 -20.52 -11.98
N VAL A 151 -5.84 -19.63 -12.75
CA VAL A 151 -5.77 -18.20 -12.43
C VAL A 151 -7.16 -17.56 -12.48
N SER A 152 -7.99 -17.97 -13.44
CA SER A 152 -9.37 -17.45 -13.56
C SER A 152 -10.19 -17.79 -12.32
N SER A 153 -10.06 -19.01 -11.81
CA SER A 153 -10.80 -19.44 -10.62
C SER A 153 -10.34 -18.73 -9.35
N LEU A 154 -9.02 -18.54 -9.17
CA LEU A 154 -8.54 -17.76 -8.02
C LEU A 154 -8.95 -16.29 -8.09
N VAL A 155 -8.91 -15.67 -9.28
CA VAL A 155 -9.38 -14.30 -9.48
C VAL A 155 -10.88 -14.17 -9.20
N ALA A 156 -11.70 -15.18 -9.53
CA ALA A 156 -13.13 -15.19 -9.20
C ALA A 156 -13.40 -15.15 -7.68
N HIS A 157 -12.48 -15.67 -6.87
CA HIS A 157 -12.57 -15.70 -5.40
C HIS A 157 -11.76 -14.62 -4.68
N ILE A 158 -11.17 -13.67 -5.43
CA ILE A 158 -10.26 -12.66 -4.87
C ILE A 158 -10.92 -11.74 -3.85
N GLY A 159 -12.26 -11.67 -3.79
CA GLY A 159 -12.99 -10.98 -2.73
C GLY A 159 -12.66 -11.48 -1.32
N THR A 160 -12.18 -12.72 -1.20
CA THR A 160 -11.61 -13.25 0.06
C THR A 160 -10.12 -12.92 0.13
N SER A 161 -9.71 -12.07 1.08
CA SER A 161 -8.30 -11.60 1.17
C SER A 161 -7.27 -12.73 1.29
N ALA A 162 -7.62 -13.86 1.93
CA ALA A 162 -6.73 -15.02 2.00
C ALA A 162 -6.37 -15.61 0.62
N VAL A 163 -7.28 -15.51 -0.37
CA VAL A 163 -7.04 -15.96 -1.75
C VAL A 163 -6.11 -14.98 -2.48
N MET A 164 -6.31 -13.68 -2.26
CA MET A 164 -5.39 -12.63 -2.75
C MET A 164 -3.97 -12.84 -2.20
N ASP A 165 -3.84 -13.09 -0.89
CA ASP A 165 -2.57 -13.37 -0.25
C ASP A 165 -1.92 -14.65 -0.80
N LEU A 166 -2.74 -15.67 -1.11
CA LEU A 166 -2.26 -16.92 -1.70
C LEU A 166 -1.64 -16.69 -3.09
N LEU A 167 -2.32 -15.92 -3.93
CA LEU A 167 -1.81 -15.49 -5.22
C LEU A 167 -0.48 -14.75 -5.06
N PHE A 168 -0.41 -13.74 -4.19
CA PHE A 168 0.81 -12.97 -3.97
C PHE A 168 1.96 -13.82 -3.43
N LYS A 169 1.69 -14.70 -2.46
CA LYS A 169 2.70 -15.59 -1.89
C LYS A 169 3.26 -16.56 -2.93
N SER A 170 2.42 -17.09 -3.81
CA SER A 170 2.87 -17.98 -4.89
C SER A 170 3.83 -17.27 -5.86
N LEU A 171 3.67 -15.96 -6.04
CA LEU A 171 4.56 -15.12 -6.85
C LEU A 171 5.85 -14.72 -6.12
N SER A 172 5.81 -14.60 -4.78
CA SER A 172 6.91 -14.06 -3.97
C SER A 172 7.74 -15.11 -3.22
N CYS A 173 7.26 -16.35 -3.09
CA CYS A 173 7.88 -17.39 -2.29
C CYS A 173 8.70 -18.37 -3.14
N SER A 174 9.94 -18.00 -3.47
CA SER A 174 10.86 -18.91 -4.15
C SER A 174 12.32 -18.61 -3.79
N ASP A 175 13.02 -19.59 -3.22
CA ASP A 175 14.45 -19.48 -2.91
C ASP A 175 15.34 -19.63 -4.15
N SER A 176 14.80 -20.14 -5.27
CA SER A 176 15.49 -20.29 -6.56
C SER A 176 14.93 -19.32 -7.60
N PRO A 177 15.79 -18.58 -8.33
CA PRO A 177 15.37 -17.66 -9.38
C PRO A 177 14.72 -18.37 -10.59
N GLU A 178 15.09 -19.63 -10.86
CA GLU A 178 14.49 -20.43 -11.93
C GLU A 178 13.02 -20.73 -11.63
N ILE A 179 12.71 -21.11 -10.39
CA ILE A 179 11.35 -21.39 -9.94
C ILE A 179 10.53 -20.11 -9.95
N SER A 180 11.09 -18.99 -9.43
CA SER A 180 10.45 -17.67 -9.48
C SER A 180 10.02 -17.29 -10.90
N SER A 181 10.96 -17.42 -11.85
CA SER A 181 10.71 -17.13 -13.27
C SER A 181 9.64 -18.04 -13.87
N ALA A 182 9.60 -19.32 -13.50
CA ALA A 182 8.56 -20.24 -13.96
C ALA A 182 7.15 -19.82 -13.50
N TYR A 183 6.99 -19.44 -12.23
CA TYR A 183 5.72 -18.93 -11.70
C TYR A 183 5.30 -17.63 -12.39
N LEU A 184 6.20 -16.65 -12.51
CA LEU A 184 5.91 -15.39 -13.20
C LEU A 184 5.43 -15.63 -14.65
N ASN A 185 6.10 -16.51 -15.39
CA ASN A 185 5.71 -16.86 -16.75
C ASN A 185 4.39 -17.63 -16.83
N PHE A 186 4.08 -18.48 -15.84
CA PHE A 186 2.81 -19.20 -15.76
C PHE A 186 1.64 -18.23 -15.59
N TYR A 187 1.72 -17.33 -14.60
CA TYR A 187 0.68 -16.33 -14.34
C TYR A 187 0.54 -15.32 -15.49
N HIS A 188 1.65 -14.95 -16.13
CA HIS A 188 1.64 -14.12 -17.33
C HIS A 188 0.91 -14.81 -18.49
N LYS A 189 1.22 -16.07 -18.80
CA LYS A 189 0.53 -16.83 -19.86
C LYS A 189 -0.96 -17.00 -19.62
N GLN A 190 -1.38 -17.08 -18.36
CA GLN A 190 -2.79 -17.12 -17.99
C GLN A 190 -3.45 -15.74 -17.91
N GLY A 191 -2.74 -14.64 -18.21
CA GLY A 191 -3.30 -13.29 -18.26
C GLY A 191 -3.79 -12.79 -16.89
N LEU A 192 -2.99 -12.99 -15.83
CA LEU A 192 -3.33 -12.54 -14.48
C LEU A 192 -3.64 -11.04 -14.45
N VAL A 193 -2.81 -10.22 -15.09
CA VAL A 193 -2.93 -8.75 -15.07
C VAL A 193 -4.24 -8.31 -15.72
N GLU A 194 -4.53 -8.82 -16.91
CA GLU A 194 -5.75 -8.51 -17.65
C GLU A 194 -7.01 -8.89 -16.88
N LYS A 195 -6.98 -10.05 -16.19
CA LYS A 195 -8.08 -10.50 -15.34
C LYS A 195 -8.28 -9.61 -14.12
N LEU A 196 -7.20 -9.16 -13.47
CA LEU A 196 -7.28 -8.22 -12.35
C LEU A 196 -7.82 -6.84 -12.81
N ILE A 197 -7.37 -6.33 -13.95
CA ILE A 197 -7.88 -5.08 -14.52
C ILE A 197 -9.36 -5.19 -14.92
N ALA A 198 -9.80 -6.36 -15.37
CA ALA A 198 -11.20 -6.60 -15.73
C ALA A 198 -12.17 -6.54 -14.52
N LEU A 199 -11.67 -6.61 -13.28
CA LEU A 199 -12.49 -6.51 -12.07
C LEU A 199 -12.94 -5.08 -11.74
N PHE A 200 -12.35 -4.05 -12.34
CA PHE A 200 -12.69 -2.64 -12.08
C PHE A 200 -14.00 -2.22 -12.77
N LYS A 201 -15.10 -2.92 -12.47
CA LYS A 201 -16.42 -2.71 -13.06
C LYS A 201 -17.53 -2.61 -12.02
N ALA A 202 -18.64 -1.97 -12.35
CA ALA A 202 -19.71 -1.63 -11.40
C ALA A 202 -20.44 -2.84 -10.82
N ASP A 203 -20.42 -3.97 -11.53
CA ASP A 203 -21.07 -5.24 -11.18
C ASP A 203 -20.19 -6.14 -10.29
N VAL A 204 -18.94 -5.75 -10.04
CA VAL A 204 -18.01 -6.49 -9.20
C VAL A 204 -18.06 -5.97 -7.75
N ASP A 205 -17.95 -6.89 -6.80
CA ASP A 205 -17.93 -6.58 -5.37
C ASP A 205 -16.78 -5.61 -5.00
N PRO A 206 -17.02 -4.58 -4.17
CA PRO A 206 -15.98 -3.64 -3.75
C PRO A 206 -14.78 -4.27 -3.04
N ALA A 207 -14.98 -5.37 -2.28
CA ALA A 207 -13.86 -6.06 -1.62
C ALA A 207 -12.98 -6.77 -2.66
N ALA A 208 -13.57 -7.38 -3.70
CA ALA A 208 -12.83 -7.95 -4.81
C ALA A 208 -12.03 -6.87 -5.58
N GLN A 209 -12.61 -5.69 -5.82
CA GLN A 209 -11.89 -4.56 -6.44
C GLN A 209 -10.73 -4.05 -5.58
N SER A 210 -10.95 -3.93 -4.26
CA SER A 210 -9.92 -3.51 -3.30
C SER A 210 -8.77 -4.52 -3.26
N ASN A 211 -9.08 -5.81 -3.19
CA ASN A 211 -8.08 -6.88 -3.16
C ASN A 211 -7.33 -6.97 -4.51
N ALA A 212 -8.00 -6.76 -5.64
CA ALA A 212 -7.35 -6.72 -6.94
C ALA A 212 -6.35 -5.55 -7.05
N ALA A 213 -6.73 -4.35 -6.58
CA ALA A 213 -5.84 -3.19 -6.54
C ALA A 213 -4.66 -3.41 -5.59
N GLN A 214 -4.91 -3.98 -4.41
CA GLN A 214 -3.87 -4.28 -3.43
C GLN A 214 -2.86 -5.30 -4.00
N LEU A 215 -3.34 -6.38 -4.64
CA LEU A 215 -2.48 -7.37 -5.30
C LEU A 215 -1.63 -6.75 -6.41
N LEU A 216 -2.20 -5.88 -7.26
CA LEU A 216 -1.45 -5.16 -8.29
C LEU A 216 -0.36 -4.28 -7.67
N CYS A 217 -0.70 -3.51 -6.62
CA CYS A 217 0.25 -2.69 -5.88
C CYS A 217 1.39 -3.52 -5.26
N ASP A 218 1.08 -4.68 -4.69
CA ASP A 218 2.06 -5.56 -4.07
C ASP A 218 2.98 -6.21 -5.11
N ILE A 219 2.43 -6.62 -6.26
CA ILE A 219 3.24 -7.10 -7.40
C ILE A 219 4.18 -6.01 -7.89
N ILE A 220 3.71 -4.76 -8.06
CA ILE A 220 4.56 -3.63 -8.48
C ILE A 220 5.70 -3.42 -7.47
N ARG A 221 5.36 -3.33 -6.18
CA ARG A 221 6.32 -3.05 -5.10
C ARG A 221 7.36 -4.15 -4.97
N PHE A 222 6.91 -5.40 -4.90
CA PHE A 222 7.80 -6.57 -4.80
C PHE A 222 8.70 -6.72 -6.03
N SER A 223 8.14 -6.55 -7.23
CA SER A 223 8.89 -6.71 -8.48
C SER A 223 9.97 -5.63 -8.64
N ARG A 224 9.66 -4.38 -8.32
CA ARG A 224 10.62 -3.27 -8.33
C ARG A 224 11.70 -3.45 -7.25
N GLU A 225 11.32 -3.87 -6.04
CA GLU A 225 12.27 -4.18 -4.97
C GLU A 225 13.22 -5.31 -5.36
N HIS A 226 12.71 -6.39 -5.94
CA HIS A 226 13.52 -7.49 -6.46
C HIS A 226 14.48 -7.02 -7.57
N GLN A 227 14.01 -6.17 -8.49
CA GLN A 227 14.84 -5.57 -9.53
C GLN A 227 15.95 -4.69 -8.97
N THR A 228 15.68 -3.91 -7.93
CA THR A 228 16.67 -3.04 -7.26
C THR A 228 17.66 -3.84 -6.42
N CYS A 229 17.24 -4.90 -5.73
CA CYS A 229 18.15 -5.76 -4.98
C CYS A 229 19.10 -6.54 -5.89
N ASN A 230 18.62 -6.99 -7.06
CA ASN A 230 19.38 -7.86 -7.96
C ASN A 230 20.06 -7.12 -9.13
N GLN A 231 19.69 -5.87 -9.41
CA GLN A 231 20.28 -5.00 -10.43
C GLN A 231 20.36 -5.68 -11.82
N GLU A 232 21.56 -5.85 -12.39
CA GLU A 232 21.81 -6.48 -13.69
C GLU A 232 21.52 -7.99 -13.67
N ASN A 233 21.54 -8.63 -12.49
CA ASN A 233 21.20 -10.04 -12.33
C ASN A 233 19.69 -10.27 -12.22
N ALA A 234 18.88 -9.21 -12.17
CA ALA A 234 17.44 -9.34 -12.17
C ALA A 234 16.97 -9.88 -13.53
N GLY A 235 16.38 -11.08 -13.54
CA GLY A 235 15.73 -11.65 -14.72
C GLY A 235 14.52 -10.82 -15.18
N PRO A 236 13.97 -11.13 -16.37
CA PRO A 236 12.77 -10.46 -16.88
C PRO A 236 11.58 -10.69 -15.95
N ASN A 237 10.74 -9.68 -15.79
CA ASN A 237 9.51 -9.78 -15.03
C ASN A 237 8.32 -9.42 -15.92
N PRO A 238 7.72 -10.41 -16.62
CA PRO A 238 6.68 -10.15 -17.60
C PRO A 238 5.41 -9.57 -16.98
N LEU A 239 5.08 -9.93 -15.73
CA LEU A 239 3.93 -9.35 -15.03
C LEU A 239 4.14 -7.85 -14.75
N LEU A 240 5.34 -7.45 -14.35
CA LEU A 240 5.65 -6.04 -14.17
C LEU A 240 5.59 -5.28 -15.50
N ASP A 241 6.14 -5.85 -16.57
CA ASP A 241 6.09 -5.27 -17.91
C ASP A 241 4.64 -5.07 -18.40
N ASP A 242 3.74 -6.04 -18.13
CA ASP A 242 2.31 -5.94 -18.46
C ASP A 242 1.61 -4.84 -17.66
N ILE A 243 1.84 -4.77 -16.34
CA ILE A 243 1.22 -3.79 -15.44
C ILE A 243 1.68 -2.37 -15.77
N GLU A 244 2.97 -2.20 -16.11
CA GLU A 244 3.55 -0.91 -16.47
C GLU A 244 3.25 -0.48 -17.91
N SER A 245 2.69 -1.37 -18.73
CA SER A 245 2.37 -1.06 -20.12
C SER A 245 1.30 0.02 -20.24
N THR A 246 1.46 0.90 -21.24
CA THR A 246 0.49 1.98 -21.53
C THR A 246 -0.90 1.43 -21.84
N ASP A 247 -0.99 0.26 -22.48
CA ASP A 247 -2.27 -0.38 -22.84
C ASP A 247 -3.03 -0.84 -21.59
N THR A 248 -2.36 -1.53 -20.66
CA THR A 248 -2.96 -1.97 -19.39
C THR A 248 -3.44 -0.78 -18.57
N ILE A 249 -2.63 0.28 -18.45
CA ILE A 249 -3.01 1.49 -17.70
C ILE A 249 -4.18 2.20 -18.38
N THR A 250 -4.20 2.24 -19.72
CA THR A 250 -5.33 2.82 -20.48
C THR A 250 -6.61 2.03 -20.28
N ASN A 251 -6.53 0.70 -20.24
CA ASN A 251 -7.67 -0.18 -19.97
C ASN A 251 -8.20 -0.01 -18.53
N LEU A 252 -7.30 0.11 -17.55
CA LEU A 252 -7.67 0.44 -16.17
C LEU A 252 -8.44 1.77 -16.12
N LEU A 253 -7.90 2.82 -16.73
CA LEU A 253 -8.53 4.13 -16.80
C LEU A 253 -9.89 4.08 -17.53
N ALA A 254 -10.01 3.29 -18.61
CA ALA A 254 -11.27 3.10 -19.31
C ALA A 254 -12.33 2.50 -18.36
N ASN A 255 -12.01 1.39 -17.72
CA ASN A 255 -12.89 0.68 -16.78
C ASN A 255 -13.33 1.57 -15.60
N MET A 256 -12.39 2.28 -14.97
CA MET A 256 -12.66 3.19 -13.84
C MET A 256 -13.66 4.29 -14.19
N PHE A 257 -13.51 4.90 -15.37
CA PHE A 257 -14.31 6.07 -15.76
C PHE A 257 -15.57 5.74 -16.54
N GLU A 258 -15.69 4.52 -17.07
CA GLU A 258 -16.96 3.98 -17.57
C GLU A 258 -17.93 3.74 -16.41
N THR A 259 -17.41 3.21 -15.30
CA THR A 259 -18.24 2.79 -14.14
C THR A 259 -18.44 3.88 -13.10
N ARG A 260 -17.41 4.70 -12.85
CA ARG A 260 -17.42 5.87 -11.95
C ARG A 260 -17.91 5.58 -10.52
N THR A 261 -17.84 4.33 -10.07
CA THR A 261 -18.12 3.99 -8.67
C THR A 261 -16.97 4.48 -7.79
N GLU A 262 -17.26 4.84 -6.53
CA GLU A 262 -16.19 5.29 -5.61
C GLU A 262 -15.10 4.22 -5.44
N SER A 263 -15.50 2.95 -5.32
CA SER A 263 -14.57 1.83 -5.18
C SER A 263 -13.63 1.70 -6.39
N CYS A 264 -14.16 1.67 -7.62
CA CYS A 264 -13.33 1.60 -8.82
C CYS A 264 -12.38 2.80 -8.95
N LEU A 265 -12.88 4.01 -8.68
CA LEU A 265 -12.07 5.22 -8.77
C LEU A 265 -10.95 5.25 -7.73
N VAL A 266 -11.25 4.96 -6.47
CA VAL A 266 -10.26 4.95 -5.37
C VAL A 266 -9.21 3.88 -5.63
N ASN A 267 -9.64 2.63 -5.83
CA ASN A 267 -8.73 1.49 -6.01
C ASN A 267 -7.90 1.64 -7.30
N GLY A 268 -8.48 2.13 -8.39
CA GLY A 268 -7.75 2.33 -9.63
C GLY A 268 -6.74 3.48 -9.56
N ILE A 269 -7.07 4.56 -8.84
CA ILE A 269 -6.09 5.63 -8.57
C ILE A 269 -4.94 5.12 -7.72
N GLN A 270 -5.18 4.25 -6.73
CA GLN A 270 -4.12 3.66 -5.91
C GLN A 270 -3.13 2.84 -6.74
N VAL A 271 -3.59 2.04 -7.71
CA VAL A 271 -2.70 1.32 -8.64
C VAL A 271 -1.84 2.29 -9.45
N ILE A 272 -2.45 3.37 -9.97
CA ILE A 272 -1.72 4.42 -10.71
C ILE A 272 -0.69 5.12 -9.81
N GLN A 273 -1.04 5.41 -8.56
CA GLN A 273 -0.11 5.98 -7.60
C GLN A 273 1.04 5.02 -7.33
N ALA A 274 0.80 3.71 -7.14
CA ALA A 274 1.86 2.72 -6.96
C ALA A 274 2.83 2.67 -8.17
N LEU A 275 2.32 2.86 -9.38
CA LEU A 275 3.14 2.97 -10.59
C LEU A 275 4.02 4.24 -10.60
N LEU A 276 3.50 5.36 -10.07
CA LEU A 276 4.23 6.63 -9.92
C LEU A 276 5.11 6.69 -8.66
N GLU A 277 4.84 5.84 -7.67
CA GLU A 277 5.49 5.85 -6.36
C GLU A 277 6.94 5.39 -6.47
N TYR A 278 7.79 6.14 -5.77
CA TYR A 278 9.19 5.83 -5.59
C TYR A 278 9.49 5.70 -4.08
N ARG A 279 9.77 4.49 -3.59
CA ARG A 279 10.32 4.31 -2.23
C ARG A 279 11.81 4.66 -2.25
N ARG A 280 12.18 5.73 -1.54
CA ARG A 280 13.55 5.90 -1.04
C ARG A 280 13.77 4.83 0.04
N TYR A 281 14.50 3.77 -0.30
CA TYR A 281 14.78 2.66 0.60
C TYR A 281 15.46 3.18 1.88
N ARG A 282 14.88 2.92 3.07
CA ARG A 282 15.63 2.93 4.33
C ARG A 282 16.23 1.55 4.47
N ALA A 283 17.55 1.42 4.35
CA ALA A 283 18.20 0.20 4.78
C ALA A 283 17.87 -0.04 6.25
N ASN A 284 17.31 -1.21 6.55
CA ASN A 284 17.41 -1.81 7.88
C ASN A 284 18.90 -1.95 8.19
N LEU A 285 19.51 -0.90 8.73
CA LEU A 285 20.76 -1.05 9.44
C LEU A 285 20.46 -1.96 10.63
N PRO A 286 21.25 -3.03 10.86
CA PRO A 286 21.20 -3.70 12.14
C PRO A 286 21.41 -2.63 13.23
N PRO A 287 20.75 -2.76 14.40
CA PRO A 287 20.93 -1.79 15.47
C PRO A 287 22.43 -1.58 15.66
N LYS A 288 22.90 -0.34 15.46
CA LYS A 288 24.26 0.03 15.85
C LYS A 288 24.37 -0.36 17.31
N GLN A 289 25.16 -1.40 17.58
CA GLN A 289 25.58 -1.68 18.94
C GLN A 289 26.19 -0.36 19.45
N PRO A 290 25.77 0.13 20.62
CA PRO A 290 26.46 1.26 21.23
C PRO A 290 27.96 0.90 21.33
N PRO A 291 28.85 1.89 21.21
CA PRO A 291 30.28 1.64 21.37
C PRO A 291 30.50 0.87 22.67
N VAL A 292 31.22 -0.24 22.56
CA VAL A 292 31.66 -1.03 23.70
C VAL A 292 32.64 -0.17 24.47
N ASP A 293 32.17 0.50 25.50
CA ASP A 293 33.02 0.90 26.60
C ASP A 293 33.36 -0.40 27.35
N GLU A 294 34.56 -0.92 27.07
CA GLU A 294 35.23 -1.84 27.98
C GLU A 294 35.43 -1.12 29.31
N GLU A 295 34.52 -1.32 30.26
CA GLU A 295 34.84 -1.63 31.66
C GLU A 295 33.58 -1.67 32.53
N THR A 296 33.58 -2.62 33.46
CA THR A 296 32.64 -2.86 34.57
C THR A 296 31.40 -3.71 34.27
N GLY A 297 31.48 -4.96 34.71
CA GLY A 297 30.37 -5.90 34.73
C GLY A 297 29.36 -5.59 35.85
N ALA A 298 28.08 -5.74 35.51
CA ALA A 298 27.02 -6.11 36.44
C ALA A 298 25.82 -6.64 35.63
N GLU A 299 25.51 -7.93 35.82
CA GLU A 299 24.28 -8.54 35.34
C GLU A 299 23.06 -7.88 36.00
N SER A 300 22.01 -7.60 35.24
CA SER A 300 20.66 -7.51 35.80
C SER A 300 19.63 -8.14 34.85
N LYS A 301 18.92 -9.12 35.41
CA LYS A 301 17.78 -9.84 34.84
C LYS A 301 16.59 -8.91 34.64
N ILE A 302 15.88 -9.05 33.52
CA ILE A 302 14.44 -8.75 33.43
C ILE A 302 13.77 -9.91 32.69
N GLU A 303 12.99 -10.71 33.43
CA GLU A 303 11.97 -11.64 32.93
C GLU A 303 10.62 -10.92 32.93
N ILE A 304 9.97 -10.78 31.76
CA ILE A 304 8.52 -10.74 31.49
C ILE A 304 8.43 -11.08 29.99
N GLY A 305 7.70 -12.06 29.45
CA GLY A 305 6.35 -12.52 29.72
C GLY A 305 5.60 -12.51 28.38
N ASP A 306 4.82 -13.55 28.15
CA ASP A 306 4.20 -14.01 26.90
C ASP A 306 3.28 -13.00 26.17
N ILE A 307 2.91 -13.36 24.92
CA ILE A 307 1.84 -12.85 24.03
C ILE A 307 2.26 -11.91 22.87
N GLY A 308 2.16 -12.43 21.63
CA GLY A 308 1.75 -11.67 20.44
C GLY A 308 2.80 -11.33 19.38
N THR A 309 3.33 -12.31 18.64
CA THR A 309 4.32 -12.09 17.55
C THR A 309 3.73 -12.18 16.14
N LEU A 310 2.49 -11.71 15.93
CA LEU A 310 1.89 -11.58 14.59
C LEU A 310 1.28 -10.20 14.29
N GLU A 311 1.17 -9.31 15.28
CA GLU A 311 0.65 -7.94 15.07
C GLU A 311 1.76 -6.89 14.79
N LYS A 312 3.04 -7.23 14.92
CA LYS A 312 4.15 -6.26 14.77
C LYS A 312 4.63 -6.01 13.34
N MET A 313 4.01 -6.61 12.32
CA MET A 313 4.22 -6.20 10.92
C MET A 313 3.18 -5.20 10.39
N ILE A 314 2.18 -4.80 11.20
CA ILE A 314 1.05 -3.97 10.74
C ILE A 314 1.02 -2.54 11.36
N SER A 315 2.01 -2.14 12.16
CA SER A 315 2.02 -0.76 12.68
C SER A 315 3.42 -0.17 12.80
N TYR A 316 3.90 0.43 11.71
CA TYR A 316 4.89 1.51 11.83
C TYR A 316 4.19 2.86 11.57
N PRO A 317 4.30 3.82 12.51
CA PRO A 317 3.66 5.12 12.39
C PRO A 317 4.30 5.92 11.24
N MET A 318 3.44 6.45 10.37
CA MET A 318 3.73 7.22 9.16
C MET A 318 4.50 8.54 9.35
N PHE A 319 4.93 8.91 10.57
CA PHE A 319 5.52 10.22 10.81
C PHE A 319 6.57 10.20 11.93
N SER A 320 7.85 10.23 11.54
CA SER A 320 8.91 10.92 12.27
C SER A 320 10.11 11.12 11.33
N VAL A 321 10.32 12.37 10.94
CA VAL A 321 11.49 12.82 10.19
C VAL A 321 12.42 13.48 11.21
N ASN A 322 13.50 12.79 11.58
CA ASN A 322 14.70 13.46 12.06
C ASN A 322 15.69 13.49 10.89
N GLU A 323 15.88 14.68 10.34
CA GLU A 323 16.92 15.02 9.38
C GLU A 323 18.28 14.84 10.05
N THR A 324 18.97 13.72 9.79
CA THR A 324 20.43 13.59 9.77
C THR A 324 20.83 12.13 9.50
N ALA A 325 20.81 11.70 8.24
CA ALA A 325 21.55 10.53 7.74
C ALA A 325 21.77 10.67 6.22
N LEU A 326 22.94 10.22 5.73
CA LEU A 326 23.44 10.33 4.35
C LEU A 326 22.43 9.91 3.25
N PRO A 327 22.53 10.43 2.01
CA PRO A 327 21.59 10.10 0.94
C PRO A 327 21.78 8.66 0.43
N ASP A 328 20.76 7.82 0.63
CA ASP A 328 20.53 6.58 -0.10
C ASP A 328 20.46 6.87 -1.61
N LEU A 329 21.52 6.56 -2.37
CA LEU A 329 21.62 6.89 -3.80
C LEU A 329 21.09 5.73 -4.65
N MET A 330 20.03 5.97 -5.43
CA MET A 330 19.57 5.06 -6.50
C MET A 330 20.71 4.72 -7.47
N THR A 331 20.70 3.50 -8.00
CA THR A 331 21.57 3.20 -9.14
C THR A 331 21.02 3.86 -10.42
N PRO A 332 21.88 4.12 -11.43
CA PRO A 332 21.42 4.61 -12.73
C PRO A 332 20.40 3.67 -13.40
N LEU A 333 20.51 2.37 -13.18
CA LEU A 333 19.60 1.36 -13.73
C LEU A 333 18.21 1.44 -13.09
N ASP A 334 18.14 1.66 -11.77
CA ASP A 334 16.86 1.88 -11.07
C ASP A 334 16.17 3.15 -11.61
N ILE A 335 16.94 4.19 -11.88
CA ILE A 335 16.43 5.44 -12.47
C ILE A 335 15.89 5.19 -13.87
N GLU A 336 16.62 4.46 -14.71
CA GLU A 336 16.20 4.15 -16.08
C GLU A 336 14.89 3.36 -16.13
N ARG A 337 14.80 2.27 -15.35
CA ARG A 337 13.60 1.43 -15.25
C ARG A 337 12.39 2.23 -14.76
N LEU A 338 12.57 3.02 -13.70
CA LEU A 338 11.52 3.88 -13.17
C LEU A 338 11.09 4.94 -14.18
N THR A 339 12.03 5.58 -14.86
CA THR A 339 11.75 6.61 -15.87
C THR A 339 10.94 6.03 -17.03
N LYS A 340 11.24 4.80 -17.46
CA LYS A 340 10.46 4.09 -18.48
C LYS A 340 9.01 3.90 -18.02
N SER A 341 8.80 3.33 -16.83
CA SER A 341 7.46 3.11 -16.27
C SER A 341 6.66 4.40 -16.12
N VAL A 342 7.26 5.44 -15.51
CA VAL A 342 6.62 6.75 -15.33
C VAL A 342 6.23 7.38 -16.66
N ARG A 343 7.03 7.23 -17.72
CA ARG A 343 6.67 7.69 -19.07
C ARG A 343 5.45 6.97 -19.63
N GLN A 344 5.35 5.65 -19.43
CA GLN A 344 4.20 4.87 -19.87
C GLN A 344 2.91 5.29 -19.14
N VAL A 345 3.01 5.55 -17.84
CA VAL A 345 1.91 6.10 -17.02
C VAL A 345 1.48 7.47 -17.52
N HIS A 346 2.43 8.38 -17.76
CA HIS A 346 2.11 9.71 -18.29
C HIS A 346 1.39 9.64 -19.64
N ALA A 347 1.84 8.77 -20.55
CA ALA A 347 1.22 8.59 -21.85
C ALA A 347 -0.26 8.17 -21.75
N ALA A 348 -0.58 7.26 -20.82
CA ALA A 348 -1.95 6.80 -20.58
C ALA A 348 -2.83 7.84 -19.85
N ILE A 349 -2.26 8.61 -18.91
CA ILE A 349 -3.03 9.56 -18.07
C ILE A 349 -3.36 10.86 -18.79
N VAL A 350 -2.46 11.38 -19.63
CA VAL A 350 -2.62 12.70 -20.28
C VAL A 350 -3.99 12.88 -20.96
N PRO A 351 -4.52 11.91 -21.73
CA PRO A 351 -5.85 12.00 -22.33
C PRO A 351 -7.00 12.08 -21.33
N ARG A 352 -6.81 11.55 -20.11
CA ARG A 352 -7.85 11.43 -19.06
C ARG A 352 -7.74 12.48 -17.95
N LEU A 353 -6.77 13.41 -18.02
CA LEU A 353 -6.58 14.46 -17.00
C LEU A 353 -7.83 15.33 -16.78
N GLU A 354 -8.64 15.52 -17.82
CA GLU A 354 -9.91 16.26 -17.72
C GLU A 354 -10.95 15.52 -16.89
N ASP A 355 -10.99 14.19 -16.97
CA ASP A 355 -11.88 13.38 -16.13
C ASP A 355 -11.49 13.48 -14.65
N PHE A 356 -10.19 13.43 -14.33
CA PHE A 356 -9.70 13.64 -12.97
C PHE A 356 -10.02 15.04 -12.45
N HIS A 357 -9.81 16.07 -13.27
CA HIS A 357 -10.23 17.43 -12.93
C HIS A 357 -11.75 17.50 -12.65
N SER A 358 -12.56 16.84 -13.47
CA SER A 358 -14.01 16.77 -13.27
C SER A 358 -14.39 16.09 -11.97
N LEU A 359 -13.62 15.15 -11.44
CA LEU A 359 -13.91 14.51 -10.14
C LEU A 359 -13.68 15.46 -8.96
N LEU A 360 -12.81 16.46 -9.08
CA LEU A 360 -12.61 17.48 -8.05
C LEU A 360 -13.81 18.42 -7.92
N THR A 361 -14.38 18.81 -9.06
CA THR A 361 -15.52 19.72 -9.15
C THR A 361 -16.86 19.00 -8.98
N ASN A 362 -16.99 17.81 -9.56
CA ASN A 362 -18.19 16.98 -9.58
C ASN A 362 -17.88 15.55 -9.08
N PRO A 363 -17.67 15.35 -7.77
CA PRO A 363 -17.44 14.02 -7.19
C PRO A 363 -18.71 13.16 -7.20
N PRO A 364 -18.57 11.82 -7.04
CA PRO A 364 -19.70 10.95 -6.71
C PRO A 364 -20.42 11.45 -5.45
N GLU A 365 -21.76 11.40 -5.44
CA GLU A 365 -22.57 11.90 -4.33
C GLU A 365 -22.34 11.08 -3.05
N LYS A 366 -22.26 11.79 -1.92
CA LYS A 366 -22.14 11.19 -0.58
C LYS A 366 -23.16 11.79 0.36
N SER A 367 -23.69 10.95 1.25
CA SER A 367 -24.60 11.39 2.31
C SER A 367 -23.89 12.38 3.26
N PRO A 368 -24.60 13.41 3.76
CA PRO A 368 -24.07 14.32 4.76
C PRO A 368 -23.49 13.60 5.97
N VAL A 369 -22.35 14.08 6.48
CA VAL A 369 -21.65 13.49 7.64
C VAL A 369 -21.72 14.43 8.82
N ARG A 370 -22.21 13.94 9.97
CA ARG A 370 -22.21 14.70 11.22
C ARG A 370 -20.85 14.55 11.91
N THR A 371 -20.18 15.67 12.13
CA THR A 371 -18.91 15.75 12.86
C THR A 371 -19.10 16.46 14.20
N THR A 372 -18.07 16.45 15.04
CA THR A 372 -18.04 17.20 16.32
C THR A 372 -18.20 18.71 16.13
N ILE A 373 -17.89 19.23 14.94
CA ILE A 373 -17.92 20.66 14.61
C ILE A 373 -19.24 21.04 13.91
N GLY A 374 -20.03 20.07 13.44
CA GLY A 374 -21.31 20.30 12.79
C GLY A 374 -21.62 19.30 11.67
N LEU A 375 -22.70 19.55 10.95
CA LEU A 375 -23.09 18.77 9.78
C LEU A 375 -22.31 19.24 8.56
N ILE A 376 -21.60 18.33 7.91
CA ILE A 376 -20.96 18.56 6.62
C ILE A 376 -21.92 18.07 5.54
N GLU A 377 -22.61 19.00 4.88
CA GLU A 377 -23.59 18.68 3.84
C GLU A 377 -22.96 18.00 2.62
N LYS A 378 -21.76 18.44 2.22
CA LYS A 378 -21.01 17.89 1.08
C LYS A 378 -19.63 17.42 1.52
N PRO A 379 -19.49 16.19 2.04
CA PRO A 379 -18.19 15.69 2.47
C PRO A 379 -17.20 15.64 1.30
N PHE A 380 -15.92 15.81 1.60
CA PHE A 380 -14.89 15.82 0.55
C PHE A 380 -14.83 14.47 -0.19
N GLY A 381 -14.96 13.36 0.53
CA GLY A 381 -15.04 12.01 -0.04
C GLY A 381 -13.67 11.42 -0.38
N ALA A 382 -13.58 10.09 -0.46
CA ALA A 382 -12.31 9.39 -0.68
C ALA A 382 -11.82 9.59 -2.11
N THR A 383 -12.73 9.57 -3.10
CA THR A 383 -12.40 9.85 -4.50
C THR A 383 -11.61 11.15 -4.67
N ARG A 384 -12.08 12.27 -4.10
CA ARG A 384 -11.36 13.55 -4.24
C ARG A 384 -10.02 13.55 -3.51
N VAL A 385 -9.93 12.89 -2.35
CA VAL A 385 -8.64 12.71 -1.65
C VAL A 385 -7.64 12.03 -2.59
N GLU A 386 -8.02 10.90 -3.19
CA GLU A 386 -7.14 10.16 -4.10
C GLU A 386 -6.77 10.94 -5.36
N VAL A 387 -7.70 11.70 -5.93
CA VAL A 387 -7.41 12.57 -7.08
C VAL A 387 -6.38 13.64 -6.73
N VAL A 388 -6.47 14.27 -5.55
CA VAL A 388 -5.48 15.25 -5.10
C VAL A 388 -4.11 14.60 -4.89
N HIS A 389 -4.06 13.40 -4.30
CA HIS A 389 -2.82 12.63 -4.15
C HIS A 389 -2.18 12.30 -5.51
N LEU A 390 -3.00 11.89 -6.49
CA LEU A 390 -2.55 11.62 -7.85
C LEU A 390 -1.99 12.90 -8.50
N ILE A 391 -2.71 14.03 -8.44
CA ILE A 391 -2.24 15.29 -9.00
C ILE A 391 -0.90 15.71 -8.39
N ARG A 392 -0.73 15.57 -7.06
CA ARG A 392 0.56 15.83 -6.41
C ARG A 392 1.68 14.94 -6.97
N ALA A 393 1.42 13.65 -7.15
CA ALA A 393 2.40 12.70 -7.71
C ALA A 393 2.79 13.09 -9.15
N LEU A 394 1.81 13.49 -9.96
CA LEU A 394 2.03 13.95 -11.34
C LEU A 394 2.78 15.29 -11.40
N LEU A 395 2.54 16.22 -10.47
CA LEU A 395 3.32 17.45 -10.36
C LEU A 395 4.76 17.18 -9.92
N SER A 396 4.97 16.17 -9.09
CA SER A 396 6.30 15.75 -8.62
C SER A 396 7.16 15.16 -9.76
N SER A 397 6.55 14.62 -10.81
CA SER A 397 7.26 14.10 -11.99
C SER A 397 7.70 15.18 -12.98
N ASN A 398 7.27 16.42 -12.77
CA ASN A 398 7.61 17.60 -13.58
C ASN A 398 7.48 17.41 -15.11
N ASN A 399 6.49 16.63 -15.56
CA ASN A 399 6.29 16.39 -16.98
C ASN A 399 5.67 17.63 -17.68
N PRO A 400 6.30 18.20 -18.73
CA PRO A 400 5.81 19.41 -19.39
C PRO A 400 4.40 19.29 -19.97
N THR A 401 4.04 18.14 -20.55
CA THR A 401 2.72 17.91 -21.16
C THR A 401 1.62 17.89 -20.09
N ILE A 402 1.87 17.23 -18.96
CA ILE A 402 0.98 17.21 -17.81
C ILE A 402 0.83 18.61 -17.24
N ASN A 403 1.94 19.30 -16.95
CA ASN A 403 1.95 20.65 -16.40
C ASN A 403 1.10 21.60 -17.25
N ARG A 404 1.30 21.59 -18.58
CA ARG A 404 0.51 22.41 -19.52
C ARG A 404 -0.98 22.08 -19.49
N LYS A 405 -1.34 20.79 -19.45
CA LYS A 405 -2.74 20.37 -19.40
C LYS A 405 -3.39 20.78 -18.07
N LEU A 406 -2.68 20.67 -16.94
CA LEU A 406 -3.15 21.13 -15.63
C LEU A 406 -3.35 22.65 -15.57
N THR A 407 -2.44 23.44 -16.17
CA THR A 407 -2.62 24.90 -16.31
C THR A 407 -3.88 25.22 -17.13
N THR A 408 -4.05 24.54 -18.28
CA THR A 408 -5.19 24.76 -19.19
C THR A 408 -6.51 24.46 -18.50
N LEU A 409 -6.57 23.38 -17.71
CA LEU A 409 -7.74 22.99 -16.92
C LEU A 409 -7.94 23.88 -15.69
N LYS A 410 -6.99 24.75 -15.34
CA LYS A 410 -7.00 25.54 -14.09
C LYS A 410 -7.17 24.66 -12.85
N THR A 411 -6.51 23.52 -12.83
CA THR A 411 -6.62 22.56 -11.73
C THR A 411 -6.08 23.12 -10.42
N LEU A 412 -5.01 23.93 -10.45
CA LEU A 412 -4.45 24.54 -9.23
C LEU A 412 -5.40 25.52 -8.54
N PRO A 413 -6.02 26.48 -9.26
CA PRO A 413 -7.10 27.29 -8.68
C PRO A 413 -8.20 26.44 -8.01
N VAL A 414 -8.67 25.37 -8.66
CA VAL A 414 -9.68 24.48 -8.08
C VAL A 414 -9.19 23.81 -6.80
N LEU A 415 -7.95 23.31 -6.77
CA LEU A 415 -7.36 22.72 -5.57
C LEU A 415 -7.29 23.73 -4.41
N MET A 416 -6.93 24.97 -4.72
CA MET A 416 -6.85 26.02 -3.71
C MET A 416 -8.23 26.49 -3.22
N ASP A 417 -9.23 26.57 -4.10
CA ASP A 417 -10.60 26.87 -3.67
C ASP A 417 -11.15 25.75 -2.77
N LEU A 418 -10.85 24.48 -3.07
CA LEU A 418 -11.16 23.34 -2.20
C LEU A 418 -10.39 23.41 -0.87
N PHE A 419 -9.12 23.80 -0.88
CA PHE A 419 -8.29 23.97 0.32
C PHE A 419 -8.95 24.89 1.35
N PHE A 420 -9.46 26.05 0.90
CA PHE A 420 -10.15 26.99 1.77
C PHE A 420 -11.59 26.57 2.10
N ALA A 421 -12.32 25.97 1.14
CA ALA A 421 -13.69 25.51 1.36
C ALA A 421 -13.78 24.39 2.43
N TYR A 422 -12.75 23.53 2.53
CA TYR A 422 -12.69 22.44 3.48
C TYR A 422 -11.73 22.75 4.64
N ALA A 423 -12.10 23.73 5.47
CA ALA A 423 -11.28 24.30 6.54
C ALA A 423 -10.68 23.31 7.56
N TYR A 424 -11.23 22.11 7.68
CA TYR A 424 -10.84 21.10 8.67
C TYR A 424 -10.31 19.79 8.06
N ASN A 425 -9.96 19.77 6.77
CA ASN A 425 -9.44 18.57 6.10
C ASN A 425 -7.91 18.59 5.97
N ASN A 426 -7.21 18.10 6.99
CA ASN A 426 -5.74 18.03 7.02
C ASN A 426 -5.13 17.20 5.87
N PHE A 427 -5.81 16.15 5.41
CA PHE A 427 -5.33 15.34 4.30
C PHE A 427 -5.27 16.17 3.01
N LEU A 428 -6.35 16.90 2.69
CA LEU A 428 -6.37 17.82 1.56
C LEU A 428 -5.27 18.88 1.69
N HIS A 429 -5.18 19.54 2.85
CA HIS A 429 -4.23 20.63 3.05
C HIS A 429 -2.77 20.19 2.89
N THR A 430 -2.44 19.00 3.40
CA THR A 430 -1.11 18.41 3.26
C THR A 430 -0.76 18.17 1.79
N GLN A 431 -1.69 17.60 1.01
CA GLN A 431 -1.43 17.30 -0.41
C GLN A 431 -1.33 18.56 -1.27
N VAL A 432 -2.16 19.58 -1.00
CA VAL A 432 -2.10 20.88 -1.72
C VAL A 432 -0.83 21.65 -1.36
N GLU A 433 -0.45 21.70 -0.08
CA GLU A 433 0.84 22.26 0.35
C GLU A 433 2.00 21.60 -0.42
N GLN A 434 2.05 20.27 -0.42
CA GLN A 434 3.10 19.54 -1.13
C GLN A 434 3.07 19.80 -2.63
N SER A 435 1.89 19.92 -3.24
CA SER A 435 1.76 20.26 -4.66
C SER A 435 2.36 21.62 -4.99
N ILE A 436 2.10 22.64 -4.15
CA ILE A 436 2.70 23.98 -4.28
C ILE A 436 4.21 23.90 -4.13
N ASN A 437 4.71 23.19 -3.12
CA ASN A 437 6.14 23.04 -2.89
C ASN A 437 6.83 22.40 -4.09
N CYS A 438 6.26 21.33 -4.65
CA CYS A 438 6.75 20.68 -5.86
C CYS A 438 6.81 21.65 -7.05
N ILE A 439 5.79 22.47 -7.27
CA ILE A 439 5.78 23.45 -8.37
C ILE A 439 6.90 24.47 -8.22
N LEU A 440 7.08 25.01 -7.01
CA LEU A 440 8.10 26.02 -6.74
C LEU A 440 9.52 25.41 -6.77
N ASP A 441 9.70 24.18 -6.31
CA ASP A 441 10.99 23.48 -6.36
C ASP A 441 11.35 22.96 -7.75
N ASN A 442 10.37 22.58 -8.57
CA ASN A 442 10.59 22.18 -9.96
C ASN A 442 11.15 23.33 -10.80
N ALA A 443 10.93 24.58 -10.39
CA ALA A 443 11.57 25.75 -10.98
C ALA A 443 13.09 25.83 -10.68
N LYS A 444 13.60 25.07 -9.70
CA LYS A 444 15.05 24.89 -9.45
C LYS A 444 15.69 23.83 -10.34
N SER A 445 14.89 22.90 -10.87
CA SER A 445 15.37 21.56 -11.18
C SER A 445 15.46 21.28 -12.69
N THR A 446 16.70 21.16 -13.17
CA THR A 446 17.08 20.38 -14.37
C THR A 446 17.33 18.90 -13.97
N SER A 447 16.42 18.25 -13.26
CA SER A 447 16.65 16.90 -12.73
C SER A 447 16.72 15.84 -13.86
N PRO A 448 17.67 14.89 -13.82
CA PRO A 448 17.85 13.88 -14.86
C PRO A 448 16.73 12.82 -14.92
N VAL A 449 15.92 12.65 -13.86
CA VAL A 449 14.74 11.75 -13.86
C VAL A 449 13.53 12.39 -14.54
N THR A 450 13.53 13.72 -14.64
CA THR A 450 12.44 14.53 -15.23
C THR A 450 12.85 15.21 -16.55
N SER A 451 14.08 14.99 -17.01
CA SER A 451 14.56 15.45 -18.31
C SER A 451 14.21 14.44 -19.41
N PRO A 452 13.59 14.86 -20.53
CA PRO A 452 13.53 14.04 -21.72
C PRO A 452 14.84 14.22 -22.49
N THR A 453 15.60 13.15 -22.72
CA THR A 453 16.57 13.19 -23.81
C THR A 453 16.66 11.88 -24.58
N GLU A 454 16.52 12.07 -25.90
CA GLU A 454 16.82 11.20 -27.04
C GLU A 454 15.91 9.98 -27.23
N ILE A 455 14.75 10.23 -27.84
CA ILE A 455 14.18 9.24 -28.77
C ILE A 455 15.18 9.12 -29.92
N LYS A 456 15.91 8.00 -29.99
CA LYS A 456 16.64 7.64 -31.20
C LYS A 456 15.63 7.46 -32.33
N GLU A 457 15.74 8.35 -33.31
CA GLU A 457 14.95 8.35 -34.53
C GLU A 457 15.00 6.99 -35.23
N THR A 458 13.84 6.36 -35.38
CA THR A 458 13.61 5.43 -36.49
C THR A 458 12.40 5.94 -37.28
N GLY A 459 12.71 6.64 -38.38
CA GLY A 459 11.90 6.70 -39.59
C GLY A 459 10.53 7.40 -39.52
N GLY A 460 10.53 8.67 -39.92
CA GLY A 460 9.51 9.24 -40.82
C GLY A 460 8.14 9.58 -40.22
N ASP A 461 7.99 10.81 -39.73
CA ASP A 461 7.01 11.78 -40.26
C ASP A 461 7.25 13.16 -39.63
N GLN A 462 7.24 14.19 -40.46
CA GLN A 462 7.57 15.58 -40.10
C GLN A 462 6.36 16.28 -39.47
N ASP A 463 6.34 16.44 -38.15
CA ASP A 463 6.09 17.71 -37.44
C ASP A 463 6.27 17.52 -35.93
N GLY A 464 7.35 18.04 -35.33
CA GLY A 464 7.65 17.73 -33.93
C GLY A 464 8.97 18.27 -33.39
N THR A 465 9.22 19.58 -33.52
CA THR A 465 10.35 20.22 -32.81
C THR A 465 9.94 20.51 -31.36
N THR A 466 10.30 19.64 -30.41
CA THR A 466 10.27 19.96 -28.97
C THR A 466 11.48 20.82 -28.63
N ASN A 467 11.29 22.14 -28.69
CA ASN A 467 12.27 23.14 -28.27
C ASN A 467 12.36 23.20 -26.73
N PRO A 468 13.57 23.23 -26.12
CA PRO A 468 13.75 23.41 -24.68
C PRO A 468 13.17 24.74 -24.14
N ALA A 469 12.95 25.74 -25.00
CA ALA A 469 12.26 26.99 -24.66
C ALA A 469 10.78 26.78 -24.27
N LYS A 470 10.08 25.79 -24.85
CA LYS A 470 8.67 25.49 -24.52
C LYS A 470 8.53 24.77 -23.17
N GLU A 471 9.56 24.08 -22.69
CA GLU A 471 9.54 23.37 -21.41
C GLU A 471 9.70 24.33 -20.23
N ILE A 472 10.60 25.31 -20.38
CA ILE A 472 10.78 26.42 -19.44
C ILE A 472 9.49 27.25 -19.34
N GLU A 473 8.84 27.54 -20.48
CA GLU A 473 7.55 28.23 -20.55
C GLU A 473 6.44 27.54 -19.72
N ASN A 474 6.44 26.20 -19.62
CA ASN A 474 5.39 25.45 -18.92
C ASN A 474 5.57 25.44 -17.39
N VAL A 475 6.79 25.32 -16.86
CA VAL A 475 7.05 25.48 -15.42
C VAL A 475 6.80 26.93 -15.01
N THR A 476 7.21 27.88 -15.85
CA THR A 476 6.85 29.29 -15.72
C THR A 476 5.33 29.49 -15.71
N SER A 477 4.57 28.74 -16.50
CA SER A 477 3.11 28.85 -16.56
C SER A 477 2.41 28.43 -15.27
N LEU A 478 2.83 27.35 -14.60
CA LEU A 478 2.22 26.93 -13.33
C LEU A 478 2.58 27.90 -12.19
N VAL A 479 3.83 28.37 -12.11
CA VAL A 479 4.25 29.38 -11.13
C VAL A 479 3.53 30.70 -11.36
N HIS A 480 3.41 31.13 -12.61
CA HIS A 480 2.65 32.32 -13.00
C HIS A 480 1.17 32.20 -12.63
N GLN A 481 0.54 31.06 -12.94
CA GLN A 481 -0.85 30.83 -12.57
C GLN A 481 -1.06 30.87 -11.05
N LEU A 482 -0.12 30.37 -10.27
CA LEU A 482 -0.20 30.36 -8.82
C LEU A 482 -0.02 31.75 -8.19
N LEU A 483 1.05 32.45 -8.56
CA LEU A 483 1.43 33.72 -7.93
C LEU A 483 0.69 34.91 -8.53
N VAL A 484 0.51 34.94 -9.86
CA VAL A 484 -0.03 36.09 -10.58
C VAL A 484 -1.53 35.93 -10.84
N GLU A 485 -1.96 34.86 -11.51
CA GLU A 485 -3.38 34.72 -11.90
C GLU A 485 -4.29 34.42 -10.71
N TYR A 486 -3.89 33.48 -9.84
CA TYR A 486 -4.66 33.11 -8.65
C TYR A 486 -4.43 34.07 -7.47
N ASN A 487 -3.33 34.84 -7.52
CA ASN A 487 -2.93 35.77 -6.48
C ASN A 487 -2.84 35.11 -5.09
N LEU A 488 -2.08 34.02 -5.00
CA LEU A 488 -1.91 33.24 -3.78
C LEU A 488 -1.45 34.10 -2.60
N ILE A 489 -0.57 35.06 -2.84
CA ILE A 489 -0.01 35.95 -1.80
C ILE A 489 -1.13 36.77 -1.14
N GLN A 490 -1.99 37.41 -1.95
CA GLN A 490 -3.14 38.14 -1.42
C GLN A 490 -4.05 37.21 -0.62
N LYS A 491 -4.38 36.01 -1.13
CA LYS A 491 -5.24 35.06 -0.41
C LYS A 491 -4.65 34.64 0.94
N ILE A 492 -3.33 34.46 1.04
CA ILE A 492 -2.65 34.15 2.30
C ILE A 492 -2.82 35.29 3.30
N LEU A 493 -2.56 36.53 2.87
CA LEU A 493 -2.68 37.73 3.70
C LEU A 493 -4.13 37.93 4.17
N ASP A 494 -5.10 37.86 3.25
CA ASP A 494 -6.53 38.02 3.55
C ASP A 494 -7.01 36.98 4.57
N THR A 495 -6.61 35.72 4.37
CA THR A 495 -6.99 34.62 5.26
C THR A 495 -6.40 34.83 6.66
N TYR A 496 -5.14 35.27 6.74
CA TYR A 496 -4.47 35.50 8.01
C TYR A 496 -5.08 36.70 8.75
N THR A 497 -5.34 37.80 8.04
CA THR A 497 -5.99 39.00 8.59
C THR A 497 -7.38 38.67 9.13
N HIS A 498 -8.21 38.00 8.33
CA HIS A 498 -9.53 37.55 8.74
C HIS A 498 -9.48 36.63 9.99
N PHE A 499 -8.49 35.75 10.08
CA PHE A 499 -8.30 34.90 11.27
C PHE A 499 -7.94 35.72 12.52
N LYS A 500 -7.05 36.71 12.38
CA LYS A 500 -6.63 37.60 13.47
C LYS A 500 -7.79 38.46 14.00
N GLU A 501 -8.63 38.94 13.10
CA GLU A 501 -9.76 39.82 13.41
C GLU A 501 -10.95 39.08 14.02
N ASN A 502 -11.32 37.92 13.47
CA ASN A 502 -12.56 37.24 13.84
C ASN A 502 -12.46 36.24 15.00
N GLN A 503 -11.25 36.00 15.54
CA GLN A 503 -10.99 35.14 16.71
C GLN A 503 -11.91 33.90 16.80
N SER A 504 -12.01 33.14 15.70
CA SER A 504 -12.88 31.95 15.65
C SER A 504 -12.49 30.99 16.78
N PRO A 505 -13.47 30.45 17.55
CA PRO A 505 -13.20 29.57 18.69
C PRO A 505 -12.45 28.29 18.27
N VAL A 506 -12.57 27.89 17.01
CA VAL A 506 -11.83 26.76 16.44
C VAL A 506 -10.97 27.24 15.28
N LYS A 507 -9.66 27.15 15.47
CA LYS A 507 -8.66 27.48 14.44
C LYS A 507 -8.84 26.54 13.22
N PRO A 508 -8.96 27.08 11.99
CA PRO A 508 -8.96 26.27 10.78
C PRO A 508 -7.67 25.45 10.67
N ALA A 509 -7.80 24.20 10.21
CA ALA A 509 -6.70 23.27 10.17
C ALA A 509 -5.63 23.67 9.13
N TYR A 510 -6.05 24.33 8.03
CA TYR A 510 -5.13 24.86 7.02
C TYR A 510 -4.18 25.94 7.53
N MET A 511 -4.42 26.56 8.70
CA MET A 511 -3.62 27.71 9.13
C MET A 511 -2.13 27.36 9.28
N GLY A 512 -1.80 26.15 9.75
CA GLY A 512 -0.41 25.69 9.79
C GLY A 512 0.18 25.50 8.39
N HIS A 513 -0.61 24.97 7.46
CA HIS A 513 -0.22 24.74 6.07
C HIS A 513 0.00 26.07 5.32
N ILE A 514 -0.79 27.11 5.56
CA ILE A 514 -0.58 28.45 5.00
C ILE A 514 0.79 29.01 5.40
N ILE A 515 1.15 28.89 6.69
CA ILE A 515 2.45 29.35 7.19
C ILE A 515 3.60 28.57 6.52
N LYS A 516 3.44 27.26 6.35
CA LYS A 516 4.42 26.43 5.62
C LYS A 516 4.55 26.84 4.15
N ILE A 517 3.43 27.06 3.46
CA ILE A 517 3.41 27.56 2.07
C ILE A 517 4.13 28.91 1.99
N ALA A 518 3.83 29.85 2.90
CA ALA A 518 4.47 31.17 2.94
C ALA A 518 6.00 31.06 3.13
N ASN A 519 6.44 30.22 4.07
CA ASN A 519 7.86 29.95 4.28
C ASN A 519 8.53 29.33 3.04
N HIS A 520 7.83 28.45 2.31
CA HIS A 520 8.38 27.84 1.09
C HIS A 520 8.45 28.83 -0.09
N ILE A 521 7.49 29.75 -0.21
CA ILE A 521 7.57 30.86 -1.18
C ILE A 521 8.81 31.71 -0.89
N LEU A 522 9.09 32.02 0.39
CA LEU A 522 10.28 32.78 0.77
C LEU A 522 11.59 32.02 0.51
N SER A 523 11.61 30.71 0.72
CA SER A 523 12.80 29.88 0.45
C SER A 523 13.10 29.73 -1.05
N THR A 524 12.12 30.03 -1.90
CA THR A 524 12.20 29.90 -3.36
C THR A 524 12.28 31.25 -4.09
N LYS A 525 12.35 32.36 -3.35
CA LYS A 525 12.34 33.73 -3.89
C LYS A 525 13.46 34.04 -4.88
N ASP A 526 14.63 33.41 -4.72
CA ASP A 526 15.83 33.66 -5.54
C ASP A 526 15.82 32.85 -6.85
N ILE A 527 14.78 32.04 -7.10
CA ILE A 527 14.60 31.34 -8.37
C ILE A 527 14.10 32.35 -9.41
N ALA A 528 14.81 32.50 -10.53
CA ALA A 528 14.53 33.50 -11.56
C ALA A 528 13.04 33.58 -12.00
N VAL A 529 12.38 32.43 -12.15
CA VAL A 529 10.96 32.36 -12.53
C VAL A 529 10.05 32.88 -11.41
N VAL A 530 10.32 32.50 -10.16
CA VAL A 530 9.57 32.95 -8.98
C VAL A 530 9.80 34.44 -8.75
N GLU A 531 11.05 34.89 -8.83
CA GLU A 531 11.43 36.31 -8.74
C GLU A 531 10.70 37.16 -9.79
N THR A 532 10.68 36.71 -11.04
CA THR A 532 9.99 37.41 -12.13
C THR A 532 8.48 37.51 -11.86
N CYS A 533 7.85 36.41 -11.43
CA CYS A 533 6.43 36.42 -11.10
C CYS A 533 6.13 37.29 -9.88
N PHE A 534 6.96 37.23 -8.84
CA PHE A 534 6.81 38.05 -7.64
C PHE A 534 6.97 39.54 -7.96
N ASN A 535 7.96 39.91 -8.78
CA ASN A 535 8.17 41.30 -9.19
C ASN A 535 7.03 41.86 -10.05
N SER A 536 6.32 40.99 -10.77
CA SER A 536 5.14 41.38 -11.56
C SER A 536 3.90 41.69 -10.72
N LEU A 537 3.90 41.36 -9.43
CA LEU A 537 2.82 41.68 -8.50
C LEU A 537 2.76 43.18 -8.22
N ASP A 538 1.58 43.62 -7.78
CA ASP A 538 1.33 45.01 -7.39
C ASP A 538 2.26 45.47 -6.26
N SER A 539 2.66 46.74 -6.30
CA SER A 539 3.60 47.31 -5.33
C SER A 539 3.04 47.33 -3.91
N GLU A 540 1.75 47.60 -3.74
CA GLU A 540 1.08 47.60 -2.43
C GLU A 540 1.05 46.19 -1.84
N LEU A 541 0.74 45.18 -2.67
CA LEU A 541 0.75 43.78 -2.24
C LEU A 541 2.15 43.31 -1.81
N LYS A 542 3.20 43.71 -2.52
CA LYS A 542 4.58 43.38 -2.17
C LYS A 542 5.01 44.02 -0.85
N GLU A 543 4.62 45.27 -0.62
CA GLU A 543 4.89 45.98 0.64
C GLU A 543 4.19 45.30 1.82
N ASN A 544 2.88 45.04 1.68
CA ASN A 544 2.08 44.33 2.68
C ASN A 544 2.63 42.93 2.99
N TRP A 545 3.09 42.21 1.95
CA TRP A 545 3.73 40.90 2.13
C TRP A 545 5.02 41.01 2.93
N ASN A 546 5.91 41.94 2.57
CA ASN A 546 7.20 42.11 3.24
C ASN A 546 7.01 42.52 4.71
N GLU A 547 6.09 43.46 4.99
CA GLU A 547 5.73 43.85 6.36
C GLU A 547 5.21 42.64 7.16
N TRP A 548 4.28 41.87 6.60
CA TRP A 548 3.75 40.69 7.26
C TRP A 548 4.83 39.62 7.51
N VAL A 549 5.76 39.44 6.58
CA VAL A 549 6.88 38.50 6.73
C VAL A 549 7.80 38.93 7.88
N GLU A 550 8.19 40.20 7.91
CA GLU A 550 9.09 40.76 8.92
C GLU A 550 8.46 40.75 10.32
N GLU A 551 7.23 41.24 10.44
CA GLU A 551 6.58 41.46 11.74
C GLU A 551 5.85 40.23 12.27
N THR A 552 5.25 39.42 11.40
CA THR A 552 4.33 38.36 11.81
C THR A 552 4.90 36.96 11.58
N LEU A 553 5.29 36.65 10.33
CA LEU A 553 5.74 35.30 9.99
C LEU A 553 7.02 34.91 10.75
N ASN A 554 7.99 35.82 10.85
CA ASN A 554 9.21 35.60 11.62
C ASN A 554 8.91 35.32 13.10
N LEU A 555 7.99 36.07 13.73
CA LEU A 555 7.58 35.82 15.11
C LEU A 555 6.91 34.45 15.28
N ILE A 556 6.07 34.03 14.33
CA ILE A 556 5.45 32.71 14.34
C ILE A 556 6.51 31.61 14.25
N ASN A 557 7.46 31.76 13.31
CA ASN A 557 8.55 30.80 13.12
C ASN A 557 9.42 30.68 14.37
N MET A 558 9.75 31.80 15.02
CA MET A 558 10.47 31.78 16.31
C MET A 558 9.69 31.00 17.37
N LYS A 559 8.39 31.25 17.52
CA LYS A 559 7.54 30.53 18.49
C LYS A 559 7.44 29.03 18.21
N MET A 560 7.42 28.64 16.93
CA MET A 560 7.38 27.22 16.54
C MET A 560 8.71 26.49 16.80
N GLN A 561 9.85 27.20 16.85
CA GLN A 561 11.16 26.62 17.17
C GLN A 561 11.42 26.45 18.68
N PHE A 562 10.64 27.08 19.56
CA PHE A 562 10.74 26.83 21.00
C PHE A 562 9.96 25.54 21.37
N PRO A 563 10.59 24.53 21.99
CA PRO A 563 9.87 23.37 22.49
C PRO A 563 8.90 23.80 23.62
N LEU A 564 7.66 23.34 23.54
CA LEU A 564 6.65 23.45 24.60
C LEU A 564 7.07 22.63 25.83
N VAL A 565 7.98 23.13 26.66
CA VAL A 565 8.08 22.76 28.08
C VAL A 565 8.53 23.96 28.88
N LYS A 566 7.61 24.51 29.68
CA LYS A 566 7.76 24.83 31.11
C LYS A 566 6.50 25.56 31.56
N GLU A 567 5.46 24.81 31.94
CA GLU A 567 4.62 25.28 33.03
C GLU A 567 5.46 25.15 34.31
N SER A 568 5.88 26.30 34.80
CA SER A 568 6.50 26.47 36.10
C SER A 568 5.49 26.03 37.16
N ILE A 569 5.78 24.93 37.85
CA ILE A 569 5.22 24.67 39.18
C ILE A 569 5.82 25.75 40.09
N GLU A 570 5.03 26.77 40.40
CA GLU A 570 5.27 27.64 41.55
C GLU A 570 5.13 26.78 42.82
N ASN A 571 6.27 26.52 43.47
CA ASN A 571 6.35 26.24 44.89
C ASN A 571 7.44 27.16 45.44
N GLU A 572 7.03 28.36 45.88
CA GLU A 572 7.41 28.97 47.17
C GLU A 572 6.51 30.15 47.50
#